data_AF-A0A1F4JFE7-F1
#
_entry.id   AF-A0A1F4JFE7-F1
#
_cell.length_a   1.000
_cell.length_b   1.000
_cell.length_c   1.000
_cell.angle_alpha   90.00
_cell.angle_beta   90.00
_cell.angle_gamma   90.00
#
_symmetry.space_group_name_H-M   'P 1'
#
loop_
_entity.id
_entity.type
_entity.pdbx_description
1 polymer ?
#
loop_
_entity_poly.entity_id
_entity_poly.type
_entity_poly.pdbx_seq_one_letter_code
_entity_poly.pdbx_strand_id
1 'polypeptide(L)'
;MNSIRRGCFELDVLPQWDSSQDEECLTLTRSDEGAFQLSAFVKREGVVGLAEIRSFYQKENPKAELVPATAGEFSGYMVSFEDGEAKWSKYWIAAENVLVLATYNGPTGAYLREMPDVYAMLSTLRRVPA
;
A
#
# COMPACT_ATOMS: atom_id res chain seq x y z
N MET A 1 -13.40 13.72 -2.82
CA MET A 1 -12.52 12.73 -2.15
C MET A 1 -12.85 12.76 -0.69
N ASN A 2 -12.98 11.59 -0.07
CA ASN A 2 -13.24 11.45 1.36
C ASN A 2 -11.97 10.93 2.03
N SER A 3 -11.58 11.55 3.15
CA SER A 3 -10.42 11.11 3.91
C SER A 3 -10.79 9.95 4.83
N ILE A 4 -10.00 8.87 4.81
CA ILE A 4 -10.12 7.74 5.73
C ILE A 4 -8.88 7.67 6.60
N ARG A 5 -9.09 7.82 7.91
CA ARG A 5 -8.06 7.62 8.93
C ARG A 5 -8.12 6.20 9.47
N ARG A 6 -6.97 5.54 9.54
CA ARG A 6 -6.81 4.23 10.16
C ARG A 6 -5.55 4.19 11.02
N GLY A 7 -5.76 4.22 12.33
CA GLY A 7 -4.68 4.22 13.31
C GLY A 7 -3.70 5.37 13.07
N CYS A 8 -2.52 5.01 12.54
CA CYS A 8 -1.37 5.90 12.34
C CYS A 8 -1.20 6.43 10.90
N PHE A 9 -2.15 6.17 10.00
CA PHE A 9 -2.16 6.77 8.66
C PHE A 9 -3.54 7.31 8.29
N GLU A 10 -3.55 8.18 7.30
CA GLU A 10 -4.74 8.72 6.67
C GLU A 10 -4.55 8.76 5.14
N LEU A 11 -5.62 8.48 4.40
CA LEU A 11 -5.63 8.35 2.94
C LEU A 11 -6.89 9.00 2.37
N ASP A 12 -6.76 9.78 1.30
CA ASP A 12 -7.92 10.29 0.58
C ASP A 12 -8.38 9.26 -0.45
N VAL A 13 -9.65 8.87 -0.36
CA VAL A 13 -10.30 7.88 -1.23
C VAL A 13 -11.07 8.59 -2.34
N LEU A 14 -10.88 8.09 -3.56
CA LEU A 14 -11.56 8.58 -4.74
C LEU A 14 -13.05 8.20 -4.71
N PRO A 15 -13.97 9.07 -5.18
CA PRO A 15 -15.42 8.87 -5.02
C PRO A 15 -16.00 7.58 -5.62
N GLN A 16 -15.33 6.99 -6.60
CA GLN A 16 -15.72 5.75 -7.27
C GLN A 16 -15.21 4.48 -6.57
N TRP A 17 -14.54 4.62 -5.42
CA TRP A 17 -14.05 3.50 -4.62
C TRP A 17 -14.86 3.38 -3.34
N ASP A 18 -15.30 2.17 -3.06
CA ASP A 18 -15.86 1.79 -1.77
C ASP A 18 -14.74 1.45 -0.80
N SER A 19 -15.03 1.58 0.49
CA SER A 19 -14.08 1.27 1.56
C SER A 19 -14.71 0.38 2.62
N SER A 20 -14.00 -0.68 3.01
CA SER A 20 -14.27 -1.49 4.18
C SER A 20 -13.09 -1.47 5.13
N GLN A 21 -13.34 -1.46 6.43
CA GLN A 21 -12.31 -1.51 7.46
C GLN A 21 -12.54 -2.71 8.35
N ASP A 22 -11.53 -3.58 8.44
CA ASP A 22 -11.45 -4.65 9.42
C ASP A 22 -10.37 -4.32 10.47
N GLU A 23 -10.28 -5.15 11.52
CA GLU A 23 -9.34 -4.93 12.64
C GLU A 23 -7.88 -4.77 12.19
N GLU A 24 -7.50 -5.37 11.06
CA GLU A 24 -6.11 -5.40 10.58
C GLU A 24 -5.86 -4.59 9.29
N CYS A 25 -6.87 -4.32 8.47
CA CYS A 25 -6.68 -3.67 7.17
C CYS A 25 -7.78 -2.66 6.78
N LEU A 26 -7.42 -1.71 5.92
CA LEU A 26 -8.33 -0.94 5.08
C LEU A 26 -8.37 -1.64 3.73
N THR A 27 -9.56 -2.01 3.25
CA THR A 27 -9.77 -2.57 1.90
C THR A 27 -10.58 -1.58 1.09
N LEU A 28 -10.08 -1.24 -0.09
CA LEU A 28 -10.71 -0.35 -1.06
C LEU A 28 -11.01 -1.13 -2.34
N THR A 29 -12.20 -0.97 -2.90
CA THR A 29 -12.64 -1.66 -4.11
C THR A 29 -13.36 -0.68 -5.04
N ARG A 30 -13.00 -0.65 -6.32
CA ARG A 30 -13.74 0.09 -7.36
C ARG A 30 -14.69 -0.81 -8.15
N SER A 31 -14.37 -2.10 -8.20
CA SER A 31 -15.14 -3.15 -8.86
C SER A 31 -15.04 -4.44 -8.03
N ASP A 32 -15.70 -5.50 -8.47
CA ASP A 32 -15.59 -6.84 -7.90
C ASP A 32 -14.37 -7.62 -8.40
N GLU A 33 -13.59 -7.05 -9.32
CA GLU A 33 -12.44 -7.71 -9.95
C GLU A 33 -11.12 -7.45 -9.21
N GLY A 34 -10.98 -6.31 -8.55
CA GLY A 34 -9.72 -5.86 -7.95
C GLY A 34 -9.89 -5.29 -6.54
N ALA A 35 -8.83 -5.38 -5.75
CA ALA A 35 -8.81 -4.88 -4.38
C ALA A 35 -7.50 -4.15 -4.09
N PHE A 36 -7.60 -3.00 -3.43
CA PHE A 36 -6.48 -2.24 -2.87
C PHE A 36 -6.54 -2.28 -1.34
N GLN A 37 -5.55 -2.90 -0.70
CA GLN A 37 -5.53 -3.12 0.74
C GLN A 37 -4.35 -2.41 1.37
N LEU A 38 -4.57 -1.78 2.53
CA LEU A 38 -3.52 -1.15 3.33
C LEU A 38 -3.59 -1.65 4.78
N SER A 39 -2.45 -1.99 5.33
CA SER A 39 -2.25 -2.22 6.76
C SER A 39 -1.01 -1.48 7.25
N ALA A 40 -0.90 -1.32 8.57
CA ALA A 40 0.21 -0.58 9.15
C ALA A 40 0.75 -1.25 10.41
N PHE A 41 2.06 -1.14 10.58
CA PHE A 41 2.78 -1.53 11.79
C PHE A 41 3.48 -0.32 12.38
N VAL A 42 3.37 -0.16 13.71
CA VAL A 42 4.04 0.91 14.45
C VAL A 42 5.20 0.31 15.24
N LYS A 43 6.41 0.72 14.90
CA LYS A 43 7.60 0.37 15.66
C LYS A 43 7.57 1.09 17.01
N ARG A 44 7.77 0.34 18.09
CA ARG A 44 7.75 0.88 19.46
C ARG A 44 8.83 1.93 19.70
N GLU A 45 10.01 1.71 19.14
CA GLU A 45 11.18 2.58 19.31
C GLU A 45 11.93 2.78 17.99
N GLY A 46 12.35 4.02 17.75
CA GLY A 46 13.14 4.41 16.58
C GLY A 46 12.32 4.51 15.29
N VAL A 47 13.04 4.74 14.19
CA VAL A 47 12.47 4.85 12.84
C VAL A 47 12.54 3.50 12.11
N VAL A 48 11.62 3.31 11.16
CA VAL A 48 11.66 2.21 10.18
C VAL A 48 12.62 2.63 9.06
N GLY A 49 13.77 1.96 8.99
CA GLY A 49 14.81 2.29 8.01
C GLY A 49 14.63 1.56 6.68
N LEU A 50 15.10 2.14 5.57
CA LEU A 50 15.06 1.50 4.25
C LEU A 50 15.75 0.13 4.20
N ALA A 51 16.81 -0.07 4.98
CA ALA A 51 17.50 -1.36 5.08
C ALA A 51 16.62 -2.44 5.76
N GLU A 52 15.84 -2.03 6.76
CA GLU A 52 14.87 -2.90 7.45
C GLU A 52 13.71 -3.24 6.52
N ILE A 53 13.18 -2.27 5.77
CA ILE A 53 12.15 -2.53 4.74
C ILE A 53 12.65 -3.54 3.70
N ARG A 54 13.89 -3.35 3.21
CA ARG A 54 14.50 -4.26 2.25
C ARG A 54 14.67 -5.67 2.82
N SER A 55 15.06 -5.82 4.08
CA SER A 55 15.24 -7.13 4.70
C SER A 55 13.92 -7.87 4.91
N PHE A 56 12.84 -7.18 5.29
CA PHE A 56 11.49 -7.75 5.36
C PHE A 56 11.09 -8.36 4.02
N TYR A 57 11.30 -7.61 2.94
CA TYR A 57 10.97 -8.05 1.60
C TYR A 57 11.83 -9.24 1.12
N GLN A 58 13.15 -9.12 1.21
CA GLN A 58 14.08 -10.12 0.67
C GLN A 58 13.94 -11.47 1.36
N LYS A 59 13.45 -11.50 2.60
CA LYS A 59 13.11 -12.73 3.32
C LYS A 59 12.01 -13.52 2.61
N GLU A 60 11.01 -12.84 2.06
CA GLU A 60 9.88 -13.47 1.36
C GLU A 60 10.17 -13.66 -0.13
N ASN A 61 10.94 -12.75 -0.75
CA ASN A 61 11.18 -12.73 -2.19
C ASN A 61 12.66 -12.47 -2.51
N PRO A 62 13.57 -13.45 -2.32
CA PRO A 62 15.01 -13.23 -2.35
C PRO A 62 15.57 -12.75 -3.71
N LYS A 63 14.85 -13.05 -4.79
CA LYS A 63 15.28 -12.76 -6.17
C LYS A 63 14.60 -11.56 -6.80
N ALA A 64 13.60 -11.00 -6.14
CA ALA A 64 12.77 -10.00 -6.77
C ALA A 64 13.42 -8.62 -6.67
N GLU A 65 13.38 -7.86 -7.75
CA GLU A 65 13.99 -6.54 -7.82
C GLU A 65 13.06 -5.51 -7.18
N LEU A 66 13.58 -4.80 -6.18
CA LEU A 66 12.83 -3.73 -5.51
C LEU A 66 13.00 -2.42 -6.27
N VAL A 67 11.88 -1.81 -6.64
CA VAL A 67 11.86 -0.48 -7.24
C VAL A 67 11.60 0.53 -6.11
N PRO A 68 12.39 1.60 -5.98
CA PRO A 68 12.08 2.68 -5.03
C PRO A 68 10.68 3.26 -5.27
N ALA A 69 9.94 3.52 -4.19
CA ALA A 69 8.58 4.04 -4.25
C ALA A 69 8.35 5.16 -3.24
N THR A 70 7.48 6.10 -3.61
CA THR A 70 6.99 7.19 -2.75
C THR A 70 5.47 7.23 -2.83
N ALA A 71 4.83 7.43 -1.68
CA ALA A 71 3.38 7.50 -1.53
C ALA A 71 3.06 8.55 -0.47
N GLY A 72 2.76 9.77 -0.92
CA GLY A 72 2.59 10.94 -0.05
C GLY A 72 3.82 11.16 0.82
N GLU A 73 3.65 11.11 2.14
CA GLU A 73 4.73 11.29 3.13
C GLU A 73 5.60 10.04 3.32
N PHE A 74 5.19 8.89 2.76
CA PHE A 74 5.86 7.61 2.96
C PHE A 74 6.83 7.31 1.81
N SER A 75 7.94 6.64 2.14
CA SER A 75 8.94 6.21 1.16
C SER A 75 9.44 4.80 1.45
N GLY A 76 9.84 4.08 0.42
CA GLY A 76 10.31 2.71 0.55
C GLY A 76 10.47 2.04 -0.80
N TYR A 77 9.86 0.87 -0.94
CA TYR A 77 9.98 0.08 -2.16
C TYR A 77 8.65 -0.51 -2.60
N MET A 78 8.59 -0.86 -3.88
CA MET A 78 7.51 -1.63 -4.47
C MET A 78 8.04 -2.77 -5.33
N VAL A 79 7.15 -3.73 -5.58
CA VAL A 79 7.30 -4.72 -6.64
C VAL A 79 5.96 -4.87 -7.36
N SER A 80 6.03 -5.12 -8.66
CA SER A 80 4.88 -5.58 -9.44
C SER A 80 5.22 -6.89 -10.13
N PHE A 81 4.30 -7.83 -10.11
CA PHE A 81 4.48 -9.15 -10.73
C PHE A 81 3.13 -9.75 -11.12
N GLU A 82 3.18 -10.85 -11.88
CA GLU A 82 2.01 -11.63 -12.26
C GLU A 82 2.03 -12.95 -11.48
N ASP A 83 0.87 -13.38 -10.98
CA ASP A 83 0.67 -14.66 -10.33
C ASP A 83 -0.64 -15.27 -10.84
N GLY A 84 -0.52 -16.30 -11.69
CA GLY A 84 -1.64 -16.81 -12.48
C GLY A 84 -2.22 -15.74 -13.42
N GLU A 85 -3.53 -15.51 -13.32
CA GLU A 85 -4.23 -14.48 -14.11
C GLU A 85 -4.27 -13.10 -13.42
N ALA A 86 -3.76 -13.02 -12.20
CA ALA A 86 -3.77 -11.80 -11.40
C ALA A 86 -2.46 -11.02 -11.55
N LYS A 87 -2.60 -9.70 -11.69
CA LYS A 87 -1.51 -8.75 -11.54
C LYS A 87 -1.47 -8.23 -10.11
N TRP A 88 -0.27 -8.13 -9.57
CA TRP A 88 -0.01 -7.69 -8.21
C TRP A 88 0.89 -6.47 -8.21
N SER A 89 0.62 -5.54 -7.30
CA SER A 89 1.53 -4.49 -6.88
C SER A 89 1.58 -4.45 -5.36
N LYS A 90 2.77 -4.63 -4.79
CA LYS A 90 2.99 -4.59 -3.35
C LYS A 90 3.95 -3.45 -3.00
N TYR A 91 3.65 -2.74 -1.92
CA TYR A 91 4.39 -1.60 -1.42
C TYR A 91 4.77 -1.83 0.04
N TRP A 92 6.03 -1.56 0.36
CA TRP A 92 6.53 -1.46 1.72
C TRP A 92 7.12 -0.08 1.88
N ILE A 93 6.39 0.81 2.54
CA ILE A 93 6.67 2.23 2.59
C ILE A 93 6.57 2.73 4.03
N ALA A 94 7.47 3.60 4.44
CA ALA A 94 7.55 4.06 5.82
C ALA A 94 7.61 5.58 5.95
N ALA A 95 7.09 6.07 7.06
CA ALA A 95 7.24 7.44 7.55
C ALA A 95 7.52 7.39 9.06
N GLU A 96 8.70 7.84 9.46
CA GLU A 96 9.21 7.73 10.83
C GLU A 96 9.12 6.29 11.40
N ASN A 97 8.30 6.06 12.43
CA ASN A 97 8.15 4.77 13.10
C ASN A 97 6.97 3.94 12.54
N VAL A 98 6.33 4.37 11.47
CA VAL A 98 5.19 3.70 10.84
C VAL A 98 5.63 3.04 9.55
N LEU A 99 5.39 1.74 9.43
CA LEU A 99 5.48 0.98 8.17
C LEU A 99 4.06 0.74 7.66
N VAL A 100 3.78 1.12 6.42
CA VAL A 100 2.55 0.78 5.71
C VAL A 100 2.88 -0.31 4.69
N LEU A 101 2.07 -1.37 4.72
CA LEU A 101 2.02 -2.41 3.70
C LEU A 101 0.79 -2.14 2.85
N ALA A 102 0.99 -1.87 1.57
CA ALA A 102 -0.10 -1.66 0.64
C ALA A 102 -0.03 -2.70 -0.49
N THR A 103 -1.17 -3.27 -0.88
CA THR A 103 -1.24 -4.26 -1.95
C THR A 103 -2.43 -3.97 -2.85
N TYR A 104 -2.20 -3.93 -4.15
CA TYR A 104 -3.27 -4.03 -5.14
C TYR A 104 -3.15 -5.36 -5.88
N ASN A 105 -4.27 -6.03 -6.10
CA ASN A 105 -4.35 -7.16 -7.01
C ASN A 105 -5.67 -7.21 -7.77
N GLY A 106 -5.62 -7.77 -8.98
CA GLY A 106 -6.79 -7.99 -9.83
C GLY A 106 -6.38 -8.56 -11.19
N PRO A 107 -7.33 -8.99 -12.03
CA PRO A 107 -7.04 -9.40 -13.39
C PRO A 107 -6.47 -8.24 -14.20
N THR A 108 -5.75 -8.54 -15.29
CA THR A 108 -5.05 -7.54 -16.11
C THR A 108 -5.96 -6.37 -16.53
N GLY A 109 -7.22 -6.63 -16.87
CA GLY A 109 -8.19 -5.61 -17.25
C GLY A 109 -8.50 -4.62 -16.12
N ALA A 110 -8.78 -5.11 -14.92
CA ALA A 110 -9.01 -4.28 -13.75
C ALA A 110 -7.74 -3.51 -13.37
N TYR A 111 -6.60 -4.20 -13.33
CA TYR A 111 -5.31 -3.61 -12.99
C TYR A 111 -4.97 -2.38 -13.85
N LEU A 112 -5.10 -2.50 -15.18
CA LEU A 112 -4.80 -1.39 -16.08
C LEU A 112 -5.76 -0.19 -15.90
N ARG A 113 -7.02 -0.44 -15.54
CA ARG A 113 -8.03 0.62 -15.34
C ARG A 113 -7.93 1.28 -13.96
N GLU A 114 -7.54 0.53 -12.94
CA GLU A 114 -7.65 0.94 -11.53
C GLU A 114 -6.32 1.40 -10.94
N MET A 115 -5.17 0.93 -11.43
CA MET A 115 -3.87 1.35 -10.90
C MET A 115 -3.61 2.86 -10.96
N PRO A 116 -4.05 3.63 -11.98
CA PRO A 116 -3.93 5.09 -11.95
C PRO A 116 -4.62 5.71 -10.73
N ASP A 117 -5.79 5.18 -10.34
CA ASP A 117 -6.52 5.60 -9.14
C ASP A 117 -5.75 5.21 -7.87
N VAL A 118 -5.20 3.99 -7.82
CA VAL A 118 -4.37 3.53 -6.70
C VAL A 118 -3.18 4.45 -6.49
N TYR A 119 -2.47 4.83 -7.55
CA TYR A 119 -1.36 5.79 -7.46
C TYR A 119 -1.84 7.17 -6.99
N ALA A 120 -2.97 7.65 -7.49
CA ALA A 120 -3.55 8.92 -7.06
C ALA A 120 -3.90 8.88 -5.56
N MET A 121 -4.54 7.82 -5.07
CA MET A 121 -4.84 7.64 -3.65
C MET A 121 -3.54 7.55 -2.83
N LEU A 122 -2.58 6.70 -3.21
CA LEU A 122 -1.28 6.57 -2.52
C LEU A 122 -0.54 7.89 -2.40
N SER A 123 -0.65 8.79 -3.39
CA SER A 123 -0.03 10.12 -3.34
C SER A 123 -0.54 11.02 -2.22
N THR A 124 -1.71 10.70 -1.64
CA THR A 124 -2.35 11.43 -0.54
C THR A 124 -2.06 10.83 0.84
N LEU A 125 -1.34 9.70 0.88
CA LEU A 125 -1.06 8.98 2.11
C LEU A 125 -0.23 9.85 3.05
N ARG A 126 -0.75 10.10 4.25
CA ARG A 126 -0.13 10.94 5.27
C ARG A 126 -0.08 10.24 6.62
N ARG A 127 0.98 10.50 7.35
CA ARG A 127 1.13 9.96 8.70
C ARG A 127 0.24 10.78 9.64
N VAL A 128 -0.45 10.09 10.54
CA VAL A 128 -1.16 10.75 11.64
C VAL A 128 -0.71 10.17 12.97
N PRO A 129 -0.73 10.96 14.05
CA PRO A 129 -0.51 10.43 15.39
C PRO A 129 -1.51 9.29 15.67
N ALA A 130 -1.02 8.21 16.29
CA ALA A 130 -1.89 7.15 16.79
C ALA A 130 -2.77 7.65 17.93
#